data_AF-A0A2K3JMI8-F1
#
_entry.id   AF-A0A2K3JMI8-F1
#
_cell.length_a   1.000
_cell.length_b   1.000
_cell.length_c   1.000
_cell.angle_alpha   90.00
_cell.angle_beta   90.00
_cell.angle_gamma   90.00
#
_symmetry.space_group_name_H-M   'P 1'
#
loop_
_entity.id
_entity.type
_entity.pdbx_description
1 polymer ?
#
loop_
_entity_poly.entity_id
_entity_poly.type
_entity_poly.pdbx_seq_one_letter_code
_entity_poly.pdbx_strand_id
1 'polypeptide(L)'
;MYGSENNREDSEPTAFRRAEKNYKLYYDNNASFKNKKNKKPKPVDLTEVLDFKSILECHHQNGELPHGVIALQDKFNSPVFSLQNHPGFYFIPGALSIEKQCDLIRESLVDFPQPPNRTNHNAIYGPIHNLFLAAKEGKVLVEGKSLITSNEPSLDSGCRDVAMEHPWPTV
;
A
#
# COMPACT_ATOMS: atom_id res chain seq x y z
N MET A 1 -33.46 18.86 15.56
CA MET A 1 -32.29 18.51 16.41
C MET A 1 -31.07 18.53 15.51
N TYR A 2 -30.28 19.60 15.62
CA TYR A 2 -29.16 20.04 14.75
C TYR A 2 -29.51 20.06 13.25
N GLY A 3 -29.97 21.17 12.68
CA GLY A 3 -29.24 22.43 12.67
C GLY A 3 -28.49 22.51 11.35
N SER A 4 -29.25 22.67 10.28
CA SER A 4 -28.81 22.91 8.91
C SER A 4 -28.14 24.28 8.81
N GLU A 5 -26.94 24.39 9.36
CA GLU A 5 -26.02 25.48 9.03
C GLU A 5 -25.08 24.96 7.94
N ASN A 6 -25.28 25.48 6.73
CA ASN A 6 -24.31 25.38 5.66
C ASN A 6 -23.07 26.18 6.07
N ASN A 7 -22.20 25.58 6.89
CA ASN A 7 -20.82 26.04 7.10
C ASN A 7 -20.05 25.88 5.78
N ARG A 8 -20.25 26.82 4.86
CA ARG A 8 -19.45 26.94 3.64
C ARG A 8 -17.99 27.31 3.94
N GLU A 9 -17.66 27.65 5.18
CA GLU A 9 -16.29 27.91 5.64
C GLU A 9 -15.47 26.63 5.87
N ASP A 10 -16.09 25.45 6.03
CA ASP A 10 -15.38 24.16 6.08
C ASP A 10 -15.01 23.61 4.68
N SER A 11 -15.13 24.44 3.63
CA SER A 11 -14.87 24.04 2.25
C SER A 11 -13.39 24.13 1.84
N GLU A 12 -12.56 24.84 2.60
CA GLU A 12 -11.14 24.91 2.30
C GLU A 12 -10.40 23.66 2.82
N PRO A 13 -9.72 22.90 1.94
CA PRO A 13 -8.87 21.82 2.40
C PRO A 13 -7.76 22.37 3.29
N THR A 14 -7.56 21.75 4.45
CA THR A 14 -6.44 22.05 5.35
C THR A 14 -5.10 22.01 4.61
N ALA A 15 -4.06 22.67 5.14
CA ALA A 15 -2.73 22.62 4.53
C ALA A 15 -2.24 21.18 4.28
N PHE A 16 -2.53 20.26 5.23
CA PHE A 16 -2.28 18.83 5.07
C PHE A 16 -3.06 18.22 3.90
N ARG A 17 -4.38 18.43 3.81
CA ARG A 17 -5.21 17.91 2.71
C ARG A 17 -4.78 18.45 1.35
N ARG A 18 -4.33 19.71 1.29
CA ARG A 18 -3.78 20.31 0.06
C ARG A 18 -2.49 19.59 -0.36
N ALA A 19 -1.55 19.41 0.56
CA ALA A 19 -0.30 18.69 0.29
C ALA A 19 -0.56 17.24 -0.12
N GLU A 20 -1.38 16.49 0.63
CA GLU A 20 -1.77 15.12 0.29
C GLU A 20 -2.35 15.04 -1.12
N LYS A 21 -3.27 15.96 -1.45
CA LYS A 21 -3.88 16.03 -2.78
C LYS A 21 -2.84 16.35 -3.86
N ASN A 22 -1.83 17.15 -3.60
CA ASN A 22 -0.81 17.48 -4.60
C ASN A 22 0.08 16.27 -4.94
N TYR A 23 0.42 15.43 -3.96
CA TYR A 23 1.34 14.29 -4.16
C TYR A 23 0.65 12.95 -4.42
N LYS A 24 -0.69 12.90 -4.31
CA LYS A 24 -1.44 11.67 -4.61
C LYS A 24 -1.31 11.27 -6.07
N LEU A 25 -1.13 9.97 -6.31
CA LEU A 25 -1.05 9.40 -7.65
C LEU A 25 -2.41 9.48 -8.35
N TYR A 26 -2.56 10.41 -9.28
CA TYR A 26 -3.70 10.47 -10.21
C TYR A 26 -3.30 9.92 -11.57
N TYR A 27 -4.28 9.45 -12.32
CA TYR A 27 -4.11 9.02 -13.71
C TYR A 27 -4.86 9.97 -14.62
N ASP A 28 -4.35 10.14 -15.84
CA ASP A 28 -5.05 10.92 -16.85
C ASP A 28 -6.38 10.24 -17.22
N ASN A 29 -7.49 10.87 -16.84
CA ASN A 29 -8.84 10.35 -17.07
C ASN A 29 -9.28 10.46 -18.54
N ASN A 30 -8.47 11.05 -19.43
CA ASN A 30 -8.75 11.15 -20.86
C ASN A 30 -8.59 9.82 -21.61
N ALA A 31 -8.10 8.76 -20.95
CA ALA A 31 -8.12 7.42 -21.51
C ALA A 31 -9.54 6.83 -21.43
N SER A 32 -10.26 6.88 -22.57
CA SER A 32 -11.53 6.17 -22.79
C SER A 32 -11.51 4.75 -22.18
N PHE A 33 -12.66 4.29 -21.67
CA PHE A 33 -12.85 2.99 -21.02
C PHE A 33 -12.26 1.79 -21.78
N LYS A 34 -12.08 1.89 -23.10
CA LYS A 34 -11.47 0.87 -23.96
C LYS A 34 -9.94 0.73 -23.82
N ASN A 35 -9.24 1.73 -23.27
CA ASN A 35 -7.76 1.79 -23.17
C ASN A 35 -7.23 1.72 -21.72
N LYS A 36 -7.92 0.99 -20.82
CA LYS A 36 -7.48 0.82 -19.42
C LYS A 36 -6.03 0.32 -19.25
N LYS A 37 -5.47 -0.37 -20.26
CA LYS A 37 -4.10 -0.89 -20.24
C LYS A 37 -3.01 0.20 -20.33
N ASN A 38 -3.34 1.42 -20.74
CA ASN A 38 -2.36 2.50 -21.00
C ASN A 38 -2.62 3.79 -20.20
N LYS A 39 -3.23 3.70 -19.01
CA LYS A 39 -3.41 4.88 -18.15
C LYS A 39 -2.05 5.36 -17.63
N LYS A 40 -1.57 6.50 -18.13
CA LYS A 40 -0.36 7.13 -17.63
C LYS A 40 -0.68 7.90 -16.34
N PRO A 41 0.15 7.80 -15.30
CA PRO A 41 0.06 8.69 -14.15
C PRO A 41 0.21 10.14 -14.60
N LYS A 42 -0.58 11.01 -13.99
CA LYS A 42 -0.43 12.45 -14.13
C LYS A 42 0.94 12.84 -13.55
N PRO A 43 1.73 13.68 -14.24
CA PRO A 43 2.96 14.23 -13.67
C PRO A 43 2.68 15.00 -12.38
N VAL A 44 3.56 14.85 -11.40
CA VAL A 44 3.52 15.52 -10.10
C VAL A 44 4.82 16.29 -9.93
N ASP A 45 4.71 17.53 -9.47
CA ASP A 45 5.88 18.32 -9.09
C ASP A 45 6.42 17.83 -7.74
N LEU A 46 7.71 17.51 -7.69
CA LEU A 46 8.41 17.01 -6.51
C LEU A 46 9.49 17.97 -6.00
N THR A 47 9.57 19.20 -6.53
CA THR A 47 10.62 20.15 -6.15
C THR A 47 10.60 20.53 -4.67
N GLU A 48 9.43 20.48 -4.02
CA GLU A 48 9.30 20.72 -2.57
C GLU A 48 9.58 19.47 -1.70
N VAL A 49 9.81 18.30 -2.31
CA VAL A 49 10.09 17.06 -1.58
C VAL A 49 11.56 17.04 -1.15
N LEU A 50 11.77 16.87 0.16
CA LEU A 50 13.12 16.70 0.70
C LEU A 50 13.66 15.31 0.34
N ASP A 51 14.73 15.27 -0.46
CA ASP A 51 15.50 14.06 -0.73
C ASP A 51 16.69 13.96 0.21
N PHE A 52 16.53 13.19 1.28
CA PHE A 52 17.59 12.98 2.27
C PHE A 52 18.80 12.21 1.75
N LYS A 53 18.69 11.51 0.60
CA LYS A 53 19.86 10.93 -0.06
C LYS A 53 20.71 12.02 -0.70
N SER A 54 20.09 12.92 -1.47
CA SER A 54 20.80 14.07 -2.03
C SER A 54 21.35 15.00 -0.94
N ILE A 55 20.62 15.21 0.15
CA ILE A 55 21.11 15.98 1.31
C ILE A 55 22.36 15.33 1.91
N LEU A 56 22.38 14.01 2.06
CA LEU A 56 23.57 13.29 2.53
C LEU A 56 24.77 13.49 1.60
N GLU A 57 24.56 13.38 0.29
CA GLU A 57 25.60 13.56 -0.72
C GLU A 57 26.17 14.99 -0.69
N CYS A 58 25.31 16.02 -0.64
CA CYS A 58 25.74 17.41 -0.49
C CYS A 58 26.49 17.62 0.83
N HIS A 59 25.93 17.18 1.96
CA HIS A 59 26.55 17.32 3.27
C HIS A 59 27.95 16.67 3.32
N HIS A 60 28.16 15.52 2.67
CA HIS A 60 29.48 14.92 2.56
C HIS A 60 30.47 15.71 1.66
N GLN A 61 29.97 16.37 0.62
CA GLN A 61 30.81 17.10 -0.34
C GLN A 61 31.24 18.47 0.19
N ASN A 62 30.32 19.23 0.78
CA ASN A 62 30.55 20.63 1.15
C ASN A 62 29.96 21.03 2.50
N GLY A 63 29.34 20.10 3.24
CA GLY A 63 28.72 20.38 4.55
C GLY A 63 27.42 21.18 4.47
N GLU A 64 26.90 21.45 3.27
CA GLU A 64 25.67 22.23 3.10
C GLU A 64 24.43 21.41 3.45
N LEU A 65 23.43 22.11 4.01
CA LEU A 65 22.13 21.55 4.36
C LEU A 65 21.03 22.50 3.88
N PRO A 66 19.88 21.97 3.40
CA PRO A 66 18.72 22.80 3.12
C PRO A 66 18.22 23.54 4.36
N HIS A 67 17.53 24.65 4.13
CA HIS A 67 16.93 25.42 5.22
C HIS A 67 16.00 24.56 6.09
N GLY A 68 16.16 24.64 7.41
CA GLY A 68 15.37 23.89 8.38
C GLY A 68 15.80 22.43 8.60
N VAL A 69 16.83 21.94 7.88
CA VAL A 69 17.43 20.62 8.12
C VAL A 69 18.64 20.76 9.05
N ILE A 70 18.74 19.87 10.04
CA ILE A 70 19.84 19.84 11.01
C ILE A 70 20.53 18.49 10.93
N ALA A 71 21.86 18.46 10.86
CA ALA A 71 22.65 17.24 10.97
C ALA A 71 23.10 17.01 12.42
N LEU A 72 22.90 15.80 12.92
CA LEU A 72 23.30 15.35 14.25
C LEU A 72 24.50 14.41 14.11
N GLN A 73 25.66 14.83 14.59
CA GLN A 73 26.92 14.09 14.40
C GLN A 73 27.42 13.35 15.64
N ASP A 74 26.89 13.65 16.82
CA ASP A 74 27.66 13.42 18.06
C ASP A 74 27.80 11.95 18.51
N LYS A 75 27.12 10.98 17.90
CA LYS A 75 27.11 9.57 18.39
C LYS A 75 26.93 8.49 17.32
N PHE A 76 26.95 8.85 16.03
CA PHE A 76 26.55 7.94 14.96
C PHE A 76 27.65 7.76 13.92
N ASN A 77 27.77 6.54 13.39
CA ASN A 77 28.71 6.22 12.32
C ASN A 77 28.28 6.84 10.97
N SER A 78 27.07 7.36 10.88
CA SER A 78 26.51 8.05 9.71
C SER A 78 25.69 9.28 10.14
N PRO A 79 25.57 10.30 9.28
CA PRO A 79 24.76 11.47 9.58
C PRO A 79 23.29 11.10 9.85
N VAL A 80 22.75 11.66 10.94
CA VAL A 80 21.32 11.61 11.25
C VAL A 80 20.75 13.00 11.05
N PHE A 81 19.70 13.13 10.24
CA PHE A 81 19.07 14.41 9.94
C PHE A 81 17.79 14.60 10.74
N SER A 82 17.55 15.81 11.22
CA SER A 82 16.30 16.24 11.85
C SER A 82 15.77 17.52 11.20
N LEU A 83 14.55 17.91 11.56
CA LEU A 83 13.89 19.12 11.07
C LEU A 83 13.68 20.09 12.22
N GLN A 84 14.10 21.35 12.05
CA GLN A 84 14.14 22.38 13.09
C GLN A 84 12.77 22.56 13.79
N ASN A 85 11.68 22.55 13.03
CA ASN A 85 10.32 22.78 13.54
C ASN A 85 9.57 21.48 13.89
N HIS A 86 10.24 20.33 13.83
CA HIS A 86 9.65 19.02 14.12
C HIS A 86 10.52 18.23 15.11
N PRO A 87 10.58 18.65 16.39
CA PRO A 87 11.33 17.94 17.41
C PRO A 87 10.81 16.49 17.53
N GLY A 88 11.73 15.54 17.66
CA GLY A 88 11.44 14.11 17.67
C GLY A 88 11.45 13.43 16.30
N PHE A 89 11.56 14.20 15.21
CA PHE A 89 11.79 13.65 13.87
C PHE A 89 13.28 13.39 13.62
N TYR A 90 13.60 12.18 13.18
CA TYR A 90 14.94 11.77 12.78
C TYR A 90 14.89 10.93 11.50
N PHE A 91 15.83 11.17 10.60
CA PHE A 91 15.99 10.44 9.35
C PHE A 91 17.43 9.97 9.19
N ILE A 92 17.62 8.69 8.86
CA ILE A 92 18.94 8.06 8.69
C ILE A 92 19.02 7.49 7.26
N PRO A 93 19.63 8.21 6.30
CA PRO A 93 19.70 7.72 4.93
C PRO A 93 20.64 6.52 4.84
N GLY A 94 20.23 5.49 4.11
CA GLY A 94 21.09 4.32 3.88
C GLY A 94 21.46 3.54 5.15
N ALA A 95 20.58 3.54 6.17
CA ALA A 95 20.84 2.87 7.45
C ALA A 95 21.10 1.35 7.35
N LEU A 96 20.70 0.71 6.25
CA LEU A 96 20.82 -0.72 6.02
C LEU A 96 21.64 -0.99 4.75
N SER A 97 22.53 -1.98 4.81
CA SER A 97 23.23 -2.48 3.62
C SER A 97 22.25 -3.13 2.64
N ILE A 98 22.65 -3.26 1.37
CA ILE A 98 21.83 -3.88 0.33
C ILE A 98 21.49 -5.33 0.68
N GLU A 99 22.45 -6.07 1.24
CA GLU A 99 22.27 -7.45 1.68
C GLU A 99 21.20 -7.52 2.76
N LYS A 100 21.26 -6.63 3.77
CA LYS A 100 20.28 -6.62 4.85
C LYS A 100 18.89 -6.19 4.37
N GLN A 101 18.80 -5.27 3.41
CA GLN A 101 17.55 -4.92 2.76
C GLN A 101 16.95 -6.12 2.03
N CYS A 102 17.74 -6.85 1.24
CA CYS A 102 17.30 -8.06 0.54
C CYS A 102 16.79 -9.13 1.50
N ASP A 103 17.48 -9.35 2.63
CA ASP A 103 17.06 -10.32 3.64
C ASP A 103 15.74 -9.95 4.29
N LEU A 104 15.58 -8.70 4.73
CA LEU A 104 14.33 -8.22 5.33
C LEU A 104 13.17 -8.24 4.34
N ILE A 105 13.41 -7.91 3.06
CA ILE A 105 12.38 -8.05 2.01
C ILE A 105 11.95 -9.51 1.89
N ARG A 106 12.91 -10.45 1.86
CA ARG A 106 12.60 -11.88 1.77
C ARG A 106 11.78 -12.34 2.98
N GLU A 107 12.21 -12.02 4.19
CA GLU A 107 11.49 -12.36 5.43
C GLU A 107 10.08 -11.75 5.44
N SER A 108 9.94 -10.49 4.97
CA SER A 108 8.64 -9.79 4.91
C SER A 108 7.62 -10.45 3.97
N LEU A 109 8.09 -11.20 2.97
CA LEU A 109 7.25 -11.87 1.99
C LEU A 109 7.03 -13.35 2.32
N VAL A 110 8.04 -14.01 2.89
CA VAL A 110 8.04 -15.46 3.11
C VAL A 110 7.61 -15.82 4.53
N ASP A 111 8.15 -15.13 5.55
CA ASP A 111 8.05 -15.56 6.95
C ASP A 111 7.08 -14.71 7.76
N PHE A 112 7.17 -13.38 7.71
CA PHE A 112 6.30 -12.48 8.49
C PHE A 112 4.81 -12.67 8.21
N PRO A 113 4.37 -12.97 6.98
CA PRO A 113 2.95 -13.23 6.71
C PRO A 113 2.46 -14.61 7.20
N GLN A 114 3.36 -15.52 7.61
CA GLN A 114 2.97 -16.85 8.08
C GLN A 114 2.30 -16.77 9.46
N PRO A 115 1.32 -17.65 9.73
CA PRO A 115 0.83 -17.87 11.09
C PRO A 115 1.99 -18.17 12.06
N PRO A 116 1.96 -17.67 13.31
CA PRO A 116 0.81 -17.08 14.00
C PRO A 116 0.59 -15.58 13.72
N ASN A 117 1.41 -14.94 12.88
CA ASN A 117 1.21 -13.53 12.55
C ASN A 117 -0.10 -13.34 11.77
N ARG A 118 -0.78 -12.22 12.04
CA ARG A 118 -2.05 -11.89 11.39
C ARG A 118 -1.82 -10.87 10.28
N THR A 119 -2.34 -11.19 9.11
CA THR A 119 -2.47 -10.31 7.94
C THR A 119 -3.92 -9.86 7.78
N ASN A 120 -4.17 -8.93 6.86
CA ASN A 120 -5.53 -8.55 6.45
C ASN A 120 -6.34 -9.71 5.84
N HIS A 121 -5.68 -10.75 5.29
CA HIS A 121 -6.37 -11.91 4.73
C HIS A 121 -7.03 -12.77 5.80
N ASN A 122 -6.52 -12.77 7.03
CA ASN A 122 -7.05 -13.60 8.12
C ASN A 122 -8.49 -13.29 8.48
N ALA A 123 -8.98 -12.06 8.23
CA ALA A 123 -10.35 -11.66 8.53
C ALA A 123 -11.40 -12.43 7.71
N ILE A 124 -11.03 -12.89 6.50
CA ILE A 124 -11.95 -13.56 5.57
C ILE A 124 -11.62 -15.05 5.45
N TYR A 125 -10.34 -15.41 5.42
CA TYR A 125 -9.90 -16.76 5.06
C TYR A 125 -9.28 -17.56 6.22
N GLY A 126 -9.13 -16.95 7.40
CA GLY A 126 -8.36 -17.55 8.50
C GLY A 126 -6.85 -17.61 8.22
N PRO A 127 -6.09 -18.45 8.96
CA PRO A 127 -4.65 -18.60 8.76
C PRO A 127 -4.29 -19.14 7.37
N ILE A 128 -3.46 -18.42 6.62
CA ILE A 128 -2.97 -18.84 5.30
C ILE A 128 -1.49 -19.17 5.40
N HIS A 129 -1.11 -20.39 5.02
CA HIS A 129 0.28 -20.83 4.99
C HIS A 129 0.86 -20.74 3.59
N ASN A 130 2.18 -20.55 3.49
CA ASN A 130 2.93 -20.61 2.24
C ASN A 130 2.40 -19.68 1.12
N LEU A 131 1.87 -18.50 1.48
CA LEU A 131 1.30 -17.53 0.53
C LEU A 131 2.27 -17.17 -0.60
N PHE A 132 3.56 -16.98 -0.29
CA PHE A 132 4.58 -16.69 -1.29
C PHE A 132 4.78 -17.85 -2.29
N LEU A 133 4.80 -19.09 -1.82
CA LEU A 133 4.92 -20.27 -2.70
C LEU A 133 3.69 -20.40 -3.58
N ALA A 134 2.49 -20.22 -3.01
CA ALA A 134 1.25 -20.23 -3.76
C ALA A 134 1.23 -19.16 -4.87
N ALA A 135 1.71 -17.94 -4.57
CA ALA A 135 1.85 -16.88 -5.56
C ALA A 135 2.86 -17.24 -6.66
N LYS A 136 4.01 -17.83 -6.28
CA LYS A 136 5.02 -18.33 -7.24
C LYS A 136 4.46 -19.40 -8.17
N GLU A 137 3.55 -20.22 -7.67
CA GLU A 137 2.84 -21.27 -8.41
C GLU A 137 1.63 -20.74 -9.19
N GLY A 138 1.34 -19.43 -9.14
CA GLY A 138 0.21 -18.83 -9.84
C GLY A 138 -1.16 -19.21 -9.26
N LYS A 139 -1.21 -19.68 -8.01
CA LYS A 139 -2.47 -20.02 -7.34
C LYS A 139 -3.26 -18.76 -7.00
N VAL A 140 -4.58 -18.91 -6.98
CA VAL A 140 -5.54 -17.83 -6.68
C VAL A 140 -6.26 -18.15 -5.37
N LEU A 141 -6.47 -17.13 -4.52
CA LEU A 141 -7.18 -17.31 -3.24
C LEU A 141 -8.68 -17.54 -3.44
N VAL A 142 -9.28 -16.87 -4.43
CA VAL A 142 -10.69 -17.03 -4.81
C VAL A 142 -10.77 -17.00 -6.33
N GLU A 143 -11.32 -18.05 -6.92
CA GLU A 143 -11.68 -18.05 -8.33
C GLU A 143 -13.03 -17.34 -8.49
N GLY A 144 -13.04 -16.22 -9.21
CA GLY A 144 -14.28 -15.55 -9.53
C GLY A 144 -15.11 -16.45 -10.45
N LYS A 145 -16.31 -16.86 -10.01
CA LYS A 145 -17.29 -17.46 -10.93
C LYS A 145 -17.58 -16.42 -12.02
N SER A 146 -16.98 -16.61 -13.19
CA SER A 146 -17.47 -15.96 -14.40
C SER A 146 -18.87 -16.52 -14.63
N LEU A 147 -19.89 -15.76 -14.27
CA LEU A 147 -21.26 -16.01 -14.71
C LEU A 147 -21.28 -15.78 -16.22
N ILE A 148 -20.83 -16.77 -16.97
CA ILE A 148 -21.21 -16.93 -18.36
C ILE A 148 -22.68 -17.37 -18.28
N THR A 149 -23.58 -16.38 -18.34
CA THR A 149 -24.95 -16.59 -18.79
C THR A 149 -24.87 -17.03 -20.25
N SER A 150 -24.69 -18.33 -20.47
CA SER A 150 -24.96 -18.97 -21.75
C SER A 150 -26.33 -19.63 -21.66
N ASN A 151 -27.31 -18.90 -22.19
CA ASN A 151 -28.62 -19.32 -22.70
C ASN A 151 -28.99 -20.79 -22.45
N GLU A 152 -30.01 -20.97 -21.61
CA GLU A 152 -30.91 -22.13 -21.64
C GLU A 152 -31.31 -22.50 -23.08
N PRO A 153 -31.44 -23.80 -23.36
CA PRO A 153 -32.71 -24.27 -23.87
C PRO A 153 -33.34 -25.22 -22.86
N SER A 154 -34.54 -24.83 -22.45
CA SER A 154 -35.51 -25.63 -21.72
C SER A 154 -35.57 -27.08 -22.22
N LEU A 155 -35.44 -28.03 -21.29
CA LEU A 155 -36.09 -29.33 -21.42
C LEU A 155 -36.51 -29.85 -20.04
N ASP A 156 -37.81 -29.75 -19.86
CA ASP A 156 -38.68 -30.44 -18.92
C ASP A 156 -38.16 -31.85 -18.53
N SER A 157 -37.99 -32.10 -17.23
CA SER A 157 -38.39 -33.37 -16.60
C SER A 157 -38.11 -33.40 -15.08
N GLY A 158 -39.19 -33.58 -14.31
CA GLY A 158 -39.18 -34.48 -13.16
C GLY A 158 -38.76 -33.90 -11.81
N CYS A 159 -39.76 -33.37 -11.09
CA CYS A 159 -39.72 -33.18 -9.64
C CYS A 159 -39.39 -34.51 -8.93
N ARG A 160 -38.23 -34.60 -8.27
CA ARG A 160 -37.98 -35.54 -7.17
C ARG A 160 -37.12 -34.88 -6.10
N ASP A 161 -37.76 -34.60 -4.97
CA ASP A 161 -37.12 -34.37 -3.69
C ASP A 161 -36.23 -35.56 -3.32
N VAL A 162 -34.93 -35.30 -3.10
CA VAL A 162 -34.11 -36.14 -2.23
C VAL A 162 -33.23 -35.22 -1.41
N ALA A 163 -33.61 -35.04 -0.15
CA ALA A 163 -32.75 -34.55 0.89
C ALA A 163 -31.58 -35.52 1.07
N MET A 164 -30.35 -35.01 1.00
CA MET A 164 -29.22 -35.61 1.70
C MET A 164 -28.47 -34.51 2.43
N GLU A 165 -28.87 -34.31 3.67
CA GLU A 165 -27.94 -33.87 4.70
C GLU A 165 -26.82 -34.91 4.80
N HIS A 166 -25.56 -34.50 4.86
CA HIS A 166 -24.58 -35.14 5.73
C HIS A 166 -23.49 -34.14 6.15
N PRO A 167 -22.95 -34.30 7.37
CA PRO A 167 -22.38 -33.22 8.17
C PRO A 167 -20.85 -33.16 8.09
N TRP A 168 -20.31 -31.97 8.41
CA TRP A 168 -18.88 -31.73 8.60
C TRP A 168 -18.34 -32.52 9.80
N PRO A 169 -17.13 -33.10 9.73
CA PRO A 169 -16.43 -33.54 10.93
C PRO A 169 -15.66 -32.36 11.55
N THR A 170 -16.00 -32.04 12.80
CA THR A 170 -15.07 -31.49 13.81
C THR A 170 -14.18 -32.67 14.24
N VAL A 171 -12.86 -32.58 14.43
CA VAL A 171 -12.03 -31.68 15.27
C VAL A 171 -10.67 -31.52 14.60
#